data_AF-A0A1S8A9U3-F1
#
_entry.id   AF-A0A1S8A9U3-F1
#
_cell.length_a   1.000
_cell.length_b   1.000
_cell.length_c   1.000
_cell.angle_alpha   90.00
_cell.angle_beta   90.00
_cell.angle_gamma   90.00
#
_symmetry.space_group_name_H-M   'P 1'
#
loop_
_entity.id
_entity.type
_entity.pdbx_description
1 polymer ?
#
loop_
_entity_poly.entity_id
_entity_poly.type
_entity_poly.pdbx_seq_one_letter_code
_entity_poly.pdbx_strand_id
1 'polypeptide(L)'
;MAGRTRRILPPTNPPPPEESIRHYKETSILKPVGPSTHTDDWPCFLLSDATVHMRNGTPANQLLVDIMGPFIIRGRLEVEKDNERFRTFFEGVCCLPALD
;
A
#
# COMPACT_ATOMS: atom_id res chain seq x y z
N MET A 1 -47.49 10.02 18.35
CA MET A 1 -46.35 9.50 17.55
C MET A 1 -45.33 8.93 18.52
N ALA A 2 -45.12 7.62 18.57
CA ALA A 2 -44.18 6.99 19.50
C ALA A 2 -42.88 6.62 18.77
N GLY A 3 -41.80 7.35 19.04
CA GLY A 3 -40.47 7.11 18.48
C GLY A 3 -39.81 5.89 19.12
N ARG A 4 -39.55 4.86 18.33
CA ARG A 4 -38.89 3.62 18.76
C ARG A 4 -37.38 3.81 18.69
N THR A 5 -36.76 4.16 19.81
CA THR A 5 -35.29 4.23 19.94
C THR A 5 -34.68 2.85 19.78
N ARG A 6 -33.94 2.62 18.68
CA ARG A 6 -33.19 1.38 18.46
C ARG A 6 -31.99 1.37 19.42
N ARG A 7 -31.93 0.42 20.36
CA ARG A 7 -30.70 0.13 21.10
C ARG A 7 -29.70 -0.49 20.12
N ILE A 8 -28.61 0.20 19.88
CA ILE A 8 -27.45 -0.34 19.16
C ILE A 8 -26.71 -1.22 20.17
N LEU A 9 -26.73 -2.53 19.97
CA LEU A 9 -25.90 -3.45 20.73
C LEU A 9 -24.44 -3.26 20.29
N PRO A 10 -23.48 -3.20 21.24
CA PRO A 10 -22.07 -3.20 20.87
C PRO A 10 -21.72 -4.52 20.16
N PRO A 11 -20.83 -4.48 19.15
CA PRO A 11 -20.40 -5.68 18.45
C PRO A 11 -19.84 -6.71 19.45
N THR A 12 -20.38 -7.93 19.40
CA THR A 12 -20.02 -9.05 20.31
C THR A 12 -18.59 -9.55 20.13
N ASN A 13 -17.95 -9.25 19.00
CA ASN A 13 -16.56 -9.58 18.77
C ASN A 13 -15.71 -8.30 18.79
N PRO A 14 -14.71 -8.19 19.68
CA PRO A 14 -13.68 -7.17 19.53
C PRO A 14 -12.96 -7.43 18.18
N PRO A 15 -12.69 -6.38 17.38
CA PRO A 15 -11.84 -6.54 16.21
C PRO A 15 -10.51 -7.16 16.67
N PRO A 16 -9.92 -8.08 15.87
CA PRO A 16 -8.60 -8.60 16.19
C PRO A 16 -7.65 -7.42 16.44
N PRO A 17 -6.74 -7.52 17.43
CA PRO A 17 -5.79 -6.45 17.70
C PRO A 17 -5.09 -6.15 16.38
N GLU A 18 -5.20 -4.91 15.90
CA GLU A 18 -4.46 -4.49 14.71
C GLU A 18 -2.98 -4.71 15.02
N GLU A 19 -2.44 -5.81 14.52
CA GLU A 19 -1.01 -6.02 14.46
C GLU A 19 -0.44 -4.77 13.81
N SER A 20 0.36 -4.00 14.54
CA SER A 20 0.90 -2.74 14.06
C SER A 20 1.61 -2.97 12.73
N ILE A 21 0.95 -2.68 11.61
CA ILE A 21 1.48 -2.95 10.27
C ILE A 21 2.66 -2.01 10.09
N ARG A 22 3.87 -2.58 10.06
CA ARG A 22 5.10 -1.83 9.83
C ARG A 22 5.22 -1.55 8.34
N HIS A 23 5.18 -0.26 8.03
CA HIS A 23 5.37 0.26 6.69
C HIS A 23 6.85 0.55 6.43
N TYR A 24 7.41 0.01 5.36
CA TYR A 24 8.80 0.24 4.96
C TYR A 24 8.87 0.99 3.64
N LYS A 25 9.95 1.73 3.41
CA LYS A 25 10.18 2.42 2.13
C LYS A 25 10.50 1.39 1.05
N GLU A 26 10.06 1.64 -0.18
CA GLU A 26 10.39 0.82 -1.35
C GLU A 26 11.90 0.54 -1.48
N THR A 27 12.73 1.59 -1.35
CA THR A 27 14.20 1.48 -1.44
C THR A 27 14.84 0.58 -0.38
N SER A 28 14.10 0.24 0.68
CA SER A 28 14.56 -0.68 1.72
C SER A 28 14.29 -2.14 1.37
N ILE A 29 13.41 -2.42 0.40
CA ILE A 29 12.92 -3.76 0.07
C ILE A 29 13.22 -4.15 -1.38
N LEU A 30 13.20 -3.18 -2.29
CA LEU A 30 13.50 -3.37 -3.71
C LEU A 30 14.83 -2.72 -4.08
N LYS A 31 15.59 -3.41 -4.92
CA LYS A 31 16.76 -2.86 -5.60
C LYS A 31 16.31 -1.91 -6.70
N PRO A 32 16.97 -0.76 -6.85
CA PRO A 32 16.69 0.14 -7.96
C PRO A 32 16.99 -0.57 -9.29
N VAL A 33 16.13 -0.30 -10.28
CA VAL A 33 16.30 -0.79 -11.65
C VAL A 33 17.53 -0.13 -12.26
N GLY A 34 18.34 -0.91 -12.98
CA GLY A 34 19.55 -0.39 -13.62
C GLY A 34 19.20 0.63 -14.71
N PRO A 35 20.03 1.68 -14.92
CA PRO A 35 19.75 2.75 -15.89
C PRO A 35 19.75 2.28 -17.35
N SER A 36 20.21 1.06 -17.61
CA SER A 36 20.22 0.42 -18.94
C SER A 36 18.97 -0.41 -19.23
N THR A 37 18.03 -0.50 -18.29
CA THR A 37 16.80 -1.28 -18.47
C THR A 37 15.87 -0.53 -19.43
N HIS A 38 15.37 -1.23 -20.44
CA HIS A 38 14.41 -0.65 -21.37
C HIS A 38 13.09 -0.33 -20.65
N THR A 39 12.39 0.73 -21.07
CA THR A 39 11.15 1.17 -20.42
C THR A 39 10.07 0.08 -20.40
N ASP A 40 10.04 -0.77 -21.43
CA ASP A 40 9.08 -1.87 -21.54
C ASP A 40 9.42 -3.07 -20.63
N ASP A 41 10.66 -3.15 -20.12
CA ASP A 41 11.14 -4.25 -19.29
C ASP A 41 11.09 -3.89 -17.79
N TRP A 42 10.22 -2.94 -17.41
CA TRP A 42 10.08 -2.54 -16.02
C TRP A 42 9.52 -3.70 -15.16
N PRO A 43 10.11 -3.96 -13.98
CA PRO A 43 9.63 -5.03 -13.13
C PRO A 43 8.23 -4.71 -12.60
N CYS A 44 7.33 -5.68 -12.72
CA CYS A 44 5.97 -5.59 -12.23
C CYS A 44 5.83 -6.43 -10.97
N PHE A 45 5.30 -5.81 -9.90
CA PHE A 45 5.05 -6.48 -8.63
C PHE A 45 3.58 -6.42 -8.25
N LEU A 46 3.10 -7.44 -7.55
CA LEU A 46 1.75 -7.47 -7.03
C LEU A 46 1.73 -6.86 -5.62
N LEU A 47 0.81 -5.92 -5.40
CA LEU A 47 0.53 -5.33 -4.08
C LEU A 47 -0.86 -5.76 -3.63
N SER A 48 -0.92 -6.61 -2.60
CA SER A 48 -2.17 -7.06 -1.97
C SER A 48 -2.58 -6.09 -0.86
N ASP A 49 -3.90 -5.99 -0.61
CA ASP A 49 -4.48 -5.08 0.40
C ASP A 49 -4.02 -3.62 0.23
N ALA A 50 -3.89 -3.19 -1.02
CA ALA A 50 -3.34 -1.88 -1.36
C ALA A 50 -4.30 -0.75 -0.99
N THR A 51 -3.77 0.27 -0.32
CA THR A 51 -4.48 1.52 0.00
C THR A 51 -3.72 2.72 -0.55
N VAL A 52 -4.49 3.69 -1.05
CA VAL A 52 -3.95 4.92 -1.63
C VAL A 52 -4.23 6.07 -0.68
N HIS A 53 -3.18 6.81 -0.33
CA HIS A 53 -3.25 7.92 0.61
C HIS A 53 -2.65 9.19 0.00
N MET A 54 -3.20 10.34 0.37
CA MET A 54 -2.55 11.63 0.17
C MET A 54 -1.35 11.77 1.11
N ARG A 55 -0.49 12.76 0.84
CA ARG A 55 0.63 13.13 1.73
C ARG A 55 0.19 13.46 3.16
N ASN A 56 -1.04 13.93 3.34
CA ASN A 56 -1.64 14.21 4.65
C ASN A 56 -2.15 12.96 5.39
N GLY A 57 -2.04 11.76 4.79
CA GLY A 57 -2.51 10.48 5.37
C GLY A 57 -3.97 10.15 5.08
N THR A 58 -4.73 11.06 4.48
CA THR A 58 -6.15 10.83 4.14
C THR A 58 -6.25 9.83 2.99
N PRO A 59 -7.22 8.88 3.02
CA PRO A 59 -7.47 8.01 1.87
C PRO A 59 -7.80 8.85 0.63
N ALA A 60 -7.28 8.42 -0.53
CA ALA A 60 -7.36 9.15 -1.78
C ALA A 60 -7.81 8.26 -2.92
N ASN A 61 -8.44 8.86 -3.94
CA ASN A 61 -8.79 8.17 -5.17
C ASN A 61 -7.61 8.25 -6.16
N GLN A 62 -7.08 7.10 -6.56
CA GLN A 62 -5.95 6.99 -7.49
C GLN A 62 -6.19 7.70 -8.83
N LEU A 63 -7.44 7.78 -9.29
CA LEU A 63 -7.79 8.42 -10.56
C LEU A 63 -7.62 9.95 -10.55
N LEU A 64 -7.43 10.55 -9.37
CA LEU A 64 -7.27 12.00 -9.21
C LEU A 64 -5.80 12.43 -9.11
N VAL A 65 -4.86 11.57 -9.52
CA VAL A 65 -3.41 11.84 -9.38
C VAL A 65 -2.99 13.08 -10.17
N ASP A 66 -3.56 13.29 -11.36
CA ASP A 66 -3.26 14.45 -12.22
C ASP A 66 -3.71 15.78 -11.62
N ILE A 67 -4.67 15.74 -10.68
CA ILE A 67 -5.30 16.93 -10.11
C ILE A 67 -4.77 17.21 -8.70
N MET A 68 -4.64 16.17 -7.88
CA MET A 68 -4.28 16.30 -6.46
C MET A 68 -2.79 16.05 -6.19
N GLY A 69 -2.04 15.63 -7.20
CA GLY A 69 -0.61 15.37 -7.11
C GLY A 69 -0.29 13.95 -6.63
N PRO A 70 0.98 13.69 -6.27
CA PRO A 70 1.48 12.35 -6.01
C PRO A 70 0.83 11.73 -4.78
N PHE A 71 0.35 10.50 -4.94
CA PHE A 71 -0.18 9.69 -3.86
C PHE A 71 0.87 8.73 -3.30
N ILE A 72 0.63 8.30 -2.06
CA ILE A 72 1.40 7.28 -1.37
C ILE A 72 0.59 5.99 -1.42
N ILE A 73 1.15 4.95 -2.03
CA ILE A 73 0.54 3.63 -2.09
C ILE A 73 1.18 2.77 -1.01
N ARG A 74 0.34 2.13 -0.19
CA ARG A 74 0.76 1.18 0.85
C ARG A 74 0.08 -0.15 0.60
N GLY A 75 0.77 -1.24 0.84
CA GLY A 75 0.17 -2.56 0.71
C GLY A 75 1.19 -3.66 0.89
N ARG A 76 0.72 -4.89 0.97
CA ARG A 76 1.56 -6.07 1.11
C ARG A 76 2.17 -6.43 -0.24
N LEU A 77 3.47 -6.21 -0.36
CA LEU A 77 4.21 -6.62 -1.55
C LEU A 77 4.31 -8.15 -1.60
N GLU A 78 3.78 -8.74 -2.66
CA GLU A 78 3.95 -10.15 -2.98
C GLU A 78 5.07 -10.28 -4.02
N VAL A 79 6.16 -10.97 -3.64
CA VAL A 79 7.30 -11.18 -4.53
C VAL A 79 7.24 -12.59 -5.09
N GLU A 80 7.00 -12.67 -6.40
CA GLU A 80 7.09 -13.90 -7.17
C GLU A 80 8.55 -14.35 -7.37
N LYS A 81 8.74 -15.65 -7.63
CA LYS A 81 10.07 -16.27 -7.75
C LYS A 81 10.93 -15.62 -8.84
N ASP A 82 10.32 -15.20 -9.93
CA ASP A 82 11.02 -14.57 -11.06
C ASP A 82 11.57 -13.17 -10.68
N ASN A 83 10.96 -12.54 -9.67
CA ASN A 83 11.27 -11.20 -9.20
C ASN A 83 12.20 -11.18 -7.97
N GLU A 84 12.65 -12.34 -7.48
CA GLU A 84 13.54 -12.45 -6.31
C GLU A 84 14.85 -11.67 -6.50
N ARG A 85 15.31 -11.51 -7.74
CA ARG A 85 16.54 -10.76 -8.07
C ARG A 85 16.49 -9.31 -7.61
N PHE A 86 15.28 -8.73 -7.59
CA PHE A 86 15.02 -7.36 -7.17
C PHE A 86 14.84 -7.21 -5.67
N ARG A 87 14.73 -8.30 -4.89
CA ARG A 87 14.66 -8.19 -3.43
C ARG A 87 16.03 -7.77 -2.90
N THR A 88 16.05 -6.67 -2.17
CA THR A 88 17.05 -6.49 -1.12
C THR A 88 16.68 -7.45 0.02
N PHE A 89 17.67 -8.01 0.71
CA PHE A 89 17.49 -8.96 1.81
C PHE A 89 16.66 -8.31 2.95
N PHE A 90 15.34 -8.27 2.81
CA PHE A 90 14.43 -7.73 3.82
C PHE A 90 13.05 -8.37 3.70
N GLU A 91 12.56 -8.82 4.85
CA GLU A 91 11.27 -9.45 5.08
C GLU A 91 10.30 -8.33 5.51
N GLY A 92 9.56 -7.71 4.57
CA GLY A 92 8.69 -6.57 4.91
C GLY A 92 7.82 -6.01 3.78
N VAL A 93 6.80 -5.23 4.18
CA VAL A 93 5.70 -4.64 3.38
C VAL A 93 6.08 -3.25 2.83
N CYS A 94 5.88 -3.00 1.53
CA CYS A 94 6.36 -1.81 0.81
C CYS A 94 5.38 -0.62 0.79
N CYS A 95 5.94 0.58 0.93
CA CYS A 95 5.34 1.85 0.55
C CYS A 95 6.05 2.38 -0.70
N LEU A 96 5.34 2.48 -1.82
CA LEU A 96 5.81 3.15 -3.03
C LEU A 96 5.47 4.66 -2.94
N PRO A 97 6.45 5.55 -3.03
CA PRO A 97 6.20 6.94 -3.39
C PRO A 97 6.01 7.04 -4.92
N ALA A 98 4.96 7.73 -5.36
CA ALA A 98 4.84 8.13 -6.76
C ALA A 98 6.04 9.04 -7.15
N LEU A 99 6.75 8.66 -8.21
CA LEU A 99 7.90 9.35 -8.79
C LEU A 99 7.48 10.67 -9.47
N ASP A 100 8.35 11.68 -9.34
CA ASP A 100 8.45 12.89 -10.18
C ASP A 100 8.98 12.57 -11.58
#